data_AF-A0A965HTP0-F1
#
_entry.id   AF-A0A965HTP0-F1
#
_cell.length_a   1.000
_cell.length_b   1.000
_cell.length_c   1.000
_cell.angle_alpha   90.00
_cell.angle_beta   90.00
_cell.angle_gamma   90.00
#
_symmetry.space_group_name_H-M   'P 1'
#
loop_
_entity.id
_entity.type
_entity.pdbx_description
1 polymer ?
#
loop_
_entity_poly.entity_id
_entity_poly.type
_entity_poly.pdbx_seq_one_letter_code
_entity_poly.pdbx_strand_id
1 'polypeptide(L)'
;MRNGPYRNLQGQLTLSARQSKPREIELLFYRPDGSIYRRELCHSDRRDGRRIDLDEKGRKTAEGPIRSGLPEGDWDFYSADGKLKAETRMLAGQMTGPQVLFGDDGKTRASNTLLEGKREGPSTLFHPDGSVSDNLFYSGDKLNGPATGWWPDGLTRYTAVWKNGQLDGLSTENFPSGMKKSETFYHLGKKEGIARSWDEKGILLTEESWKNDCLDGQVREFYPDGKPRTLTPYLAGKKNGRYESFNPDGTLATSGEFQNGKLDGPITLHYPAGAPFAECRYQGNQLTGGRLLYPDGKVLGQFGPILGTEGKVSSLLLQYPDGKPLSTAQFDAASGKTQWKGWNPDGSPLGQADVSSTSLSPSSADNSSDPRLAPWKAQQESLEQQIGLSLPPEFNLLPK
;
A
#
# COMPACT_ATOMS: atom_id res chain seq x y z
N MET A 1 35.67 54.79 8.02
CA MET A 1 35.54 54.74 6.55
C MET A 1 35.69 56.14 6.00
N ARG A 2 36.46 56.37 4.92
CA ARG A 2 36.45 57.68 4.25
C ARG A 2 35.04 57.90 3.68
N ASN A 3 34.49 59.09 3.85
CA ASN A 3 33.13 59.49 3.41
C ASN A 3 33.08 59.64 1.88
N GLY A 4 33.18 58.53 1.15
CA GLY A 4 33.13 58.53 -0.30
C GLY A 4 32.11 57.51 -0.81
N PRO A 5 31.50 57.75 -1.98
CA PRO A 5 31.02 56.66 -2.80
C PRO A 5 32.22 55.80 -3.23
N TYR A 6 32.18 54.51 -2.92
CA TYR A 6 33.11 53.50 -3.40
C TYR A 6 32.63 52.99 -4.75
N ARG A 7 33.56 52.86 -5.71
CA ARG A 7 33.28 52.36 -7.07
C ARG A 7 34.15 51.14 -7.37
N ASN A 8 33.65 50.24 -8.22
CA ASN A 8 34.45 49.12 -8.75
C ASN A 8 35.43 49.57 -9.85
N LEU A 9 36.20 48.64 -10.41
CA LEU A 9 37.19 48.91 -11.47
C LEU A 9 36.56 49.48 -12.75
N GLN A 10 35.27 49.21 -12.98
CA GLN A 10 34.49 49.73 -14.11
C GLN A 10 33.86 51.10 -13.80
N GLY A 11 34.13 51.69 -12.63
CA GLY A 11 33.60 52.99 -12.22
C GLY A 11 32.15 52.93 -11.72
N GLN A 12 31.54 51.76 -11.58
CA GLN A 12 30.17 51.62 -11.06
C GLN A 12 30.15 51.82 -9.55
N LEU A 13 29.13 52.53 -9.04
CA LEU A 13 28.92 52.74 -7.61
C LEU A 13 28.59 51.42 -6.94
N THR A 14 29.30 51.05 -5.87
CA THR A 14 29.08 49.79 -5.13
C THR A 14 28.66 50.00 -3.68
N LEU A 15 29.15 51.07 -3.06
CA LEU A 15 28.85 51.40 -1.66
C LEU A 15 28.87 52.92 -1.48
N SER A 16 27.92 53.47 -0.74
CA SER A 16 27.98 54.85 -0.25
C SER A 16 27.65 54.89 1.24
N ALA A 17 28.09 55.93 1.93
CA ALA A 17 27.80 56.16 3.33
C ALA A 17 27.25 57.57 3.50
N ARG A 18 26.18 57.71 4.29
CA ARG A 18 25.69 59.02 4.74
C ARG A 18 25.52 59.03 6.24
N GLN A 19 25.86 60.15 6.88
CA GLN A 19 25.64 60.33 8.30
C GLN A 19 24.14 60.50 8.57
N SER A 20 23.56 59.65 9.42
CA SER A 20 22.16 59.77 9.81
C SER A 20 22.01 60.61 11.09
N LYS A 21 22.85 60.34 12.09
CA LYS A 21 22.90 61.01 13.39
C LYS A 21 24.35 61.05 13.92
N PRO A 22 24.64 61.78 15.01
CA PRO A 22 25.94 61.66 15.68
C PRO A 22 26.23 60.19 16.02
N ARG A 23 27.38 59.68 15.56
CA ARG A 23 27.84 58.27 15.70
C ARG A 23 27.01 57.20 14.98
N GLU A 24 26.03 57.56 14.17
CA GLU A 24 25.27 56.63 13.32
C GLU A 24 25.48 56.94 11.84
N ILE A 25 25.65 55.88 11.05
CA ILE A 25 25.79 55.96 9.61
C ILE A 25 24.79 55.03 8.94
N GLU A 26 24.32 55.46 7.77
CA GLU A 26 23.61 54.59 6.83
C GLU A 26 24.55 54.21 5.69
N LEU A 27 24.80 52.92 5.53
CA LEU A 27 25.53 52.35 4.41
C LEU A 27 24.52 51.87 3.35
N LEU A 28 24.75 52.24 2.10
CA LEU A 28 23.93 51.85 0.95
C LEU A 28 24.78 51.02 -0.01
N PHE A 29 24.37 49.79 -0.29
CA PHE A 29 25.05 48.89 -1.21
C PHE A 29 24.27 48.78 -2.50
N TYR A 30 24.98 48.89 -3.63
CA TYR A 30 24.39 49.06 -4.95
C TYR A 30 24.66 47.85 -5.85
N ARG A 31 23.66 47.49 -6.65
CA ARG A 31 23.80 46.57 -7.77
C ARG A 31 24.48 47.26 -8.96
N PRO A 32 24.92 46.52 -9.99
CA PRO A 32 25.51 47.11 -11.20
C PRO A 32 24.59 48.11 -11.93
N ASP A 33 23.27 47.97 -11.83
CA ASP A 33 22.27 48.88 -12.42
C ASP A 33 22.04 50.16 -11.59
N GLY A 34 22.72 50.29 -10.44
CA GLY A 34 22.56 51.42 -9.52
C GLY A 34 21.39 51.30 -8.54
N SER A 35 20.61 50.22 -8.58
CA SER A 35 19.58 49.94 -7.56
C SER A 35 20.22 49.52 -6.24
N ILE A 36 19.58 49.86 -5.11
CA ILE A 36 20.07 49.49 -3.78
C ILE A 36 19.58 48.08 -3.45
N TYR A 37 20.48 47.17 -3.08
CA TYR A 37 20.12 45.82 -2.63
C TYR A 37 20.26 45.63 -1.12
N ARG A 38 20.96 46.53 -0.43
CA ARG A 38 21.16 46.45 1.02
C ARG A 38 21.33 47.83 1.63
N ARG A 39 20.70 48.04 2.77
CA ARG A 39 20.84 49.20 3.65
C ARG A 39 21.28 48.73 5.02
N GLU A 40 22.27 49.39 5.62
CA GLU A 40 22.67 49.12 7.00
C GLU A 40 22.66 50.42 7.79
N LEU A 41 21.87 50.48 8.86
CA LEU A 41 21.82 51.58 9.81
C LEU A 41 22.60 51.13 11.05
N CYS A 42 23.79 51.68 11.25
CA CYS A 42 24.72 51.15 12.25
C CYS A 42 25.59 52.21 12.90
N HIS A 43 26.16 51.85 14.05
CA HIS A 43 27.14 52.67 14.74
C HIS A 43 28.45 52.75 13.94
N SER A 44 28.96 53.97 13.77
CA SER A 44 30.14 54.26 12.93
C SER A 44 31.46 53.62 13.38
N ASP A 45 31.56 53.23 14.66
CA ASP A 45 32.76 52.66 15.30
C ASP A 45 32.80 51.13 15.23
N ARG A 46 31.65 50.47 15.34
CA ARG A 46 31.56 49.00 15.52
C ARG A 46 30.70 48.29 14.48
N ARG A 47 29.91 49.03 13.69
CA ARG A 47 28.97 48.48 12.69
C ARG A 47 27.92 47.51 13.30
N ASP A 48 27.53 47.78 14.54
CA ASP A 48 26.36 47.18 15.18
C ASP A 48 25.13 48.00 14.83
N GLY A 49 24.01 47.35 14.54
CA GLY A 49 22.79 48.04 14.16
C GLY A 49 21.79 47.13 13.46
N ARG A 50 21.13 47.64 12.41
CA ARG A 50 20.12 46.91 11.65
C ARG A 50 20.47 46.88 10.16
N ARG A 51 20.24 45.74 9.52
CA ARG A 51 20.36 45.56 8.08
C ARG A 51 18.99 45.30 7.46
N ILE A 52 18.80 45.84 6.25
CA ILE A 52 17.61 45.64 5.41
C ILE A 52 18.11 45.23 4.03
N ASP A 53 17.72 44.04 3.57
CA ASP A 53 17.97 43.56 2.22
C ASP A 53 16.75 43.82 1.32
N LEU A 54 17.00 44.23 0.08
CA LEU A 54 15.98 44.68 -0.86
C LEU A 54 16.06 43.88 -2.16
N ASP A 55 14.91 43.65 -2.81
CA ASP A 55 14.86 43.09 -4.18
C ASP A 55 15.21 44.16 -5.24
N GLU A 56 15.10 43.78 -6.53
CA GLU A 56 15.37 44.67 -7.67
C GLU A 56 14.39 45.84 -7.78
N LYS A 57 13.20 45.73 -7.17
CA LYS A 57 12.18 46.80 -7.13
C LYS A 57 12.29 47.64 -5.85
N GLY A 58 13.31 47.41 -5.02
CA GLY A 58 13.50 48.13 -3.75
C GLY A 58 12.57 47.67 -2.62
N ARG A 59 11.89 46.54 -2.76
CA ARG A 59 11.01 45.96 -1.73
C ARG A 59 11.83 45.14 -0.75
N LYS A 60 11.45 45.16 0.53
CA LYS A 60 12.13 44.41 1.59
C LYS A 60 12.05 42.91 1.35
N THR A 61 13.18 42.22 1.45
CA THR A 61 13.30 40.76 1.35
C THR A 61 13.80 40.13 2.63
N ALA A 62 14.60 40.86 3.41
CA ALA A 62 14.98 40.46 4.75
C ALA A 62 15.33 41.68 5.61
N GLU A 63 15.18 41.57 6.93
CA GLU A 63 15.77 42.53 7.86
C GLU A 63 16.09 41.90 9.21
N GLY A 64 17.06 42.47 9.92
CA GLY A 64 17.40 42.03 11.25
C GLY A 64 18.62 42.75 11.81
N PRO A 65 19.01 42.44 13.06
CA PRO A 65 20.18 43.03 13.69
C PRO A 65 21.47 42.53 13.04
N ILE A 66 22.49 43.38 13.12
CA ILE A 66 23.86 43.05 12.78
C ILE A 66 24.77 43.39 13.95
N ARG A 67 25.76 42.54 14.21
CA ARG A 67 26.89 42.81 15.11
C ARG A 67 28.17 42.73 14.32
N SER A 68 29.02 43.75 14.44
CA SER A 68 30.28 43.85 13.67
C SER A 68 30.07 43.68 12.15
N GLY A 69 28.93 44.15 11.63
CA GLY A 69 28.56 44.03 10.22
C GLY A 69 28.03 42.66 9.77
N LEU A 70 27.93 41.67 10.66
CA LEU A 70 27.39 40.34 10.36
C LEU A 70 25.98 40.18 10.93
N PRO A 71 25.05 39.51 10.22
CA PRO A 71 23.73 39.13 10.75
C PRO A 71 23.84 38.41 12.10
N GLU A 72 23.16 38.93 13.12
CA GLU A 72 23.08 38.32 14.45
C GLU A 72 21.75 38.67 15.11
N GLY A 73 21.12 37.69 15.79
CA GLY A 73 19.81 37.85 16.43
C GLY A 73 18.66 37.49 15.49
N ASP A 74 17.45 37.96 15.79
CA ASP A 74 16.24 37.55 15.08
C ASP A 74 16.07 38.31 13.76
N TRP A 75 15.83 37.56 12.69
CA TRP A 75 15.75 38.06 11.32
C TRP A 75 14.42 37.65 10.68
N ASP A 76 13.82 38.62 10.00
CA ASP A 76 12.58 38.48 9.26
C ASP A 76 12.88 38.36 7.78
N PHE A 77 12.15 37.48 7.08
CA PHE A 77 12.26 37.27 5.65
C PHE A 77 10.89 37.43 5.01
N TYR A 78 10.85 38.13 3.88
CA TYR A 78 9.62 38.53 3.20
C TYR A 78 9.59 38.02 1.77
N SER A 79 8.39 37.72 1.29
CA SER A 79 8.13 37.44 -0.13
C SER A 79 8.23 38.72 -0.98
N ALA A 80 8.21 38.54 -2.30
CA ALA A 80 8.24 39.65 -3.25
C ALA A 80 7.05 40.62 -3.11
N ASP A 81 5.89 40.16 -2.65
CA ASP A 81 4.71 41.00 -2.35
C ASP A 81 4.76 41.61 -0.93
N GLY A 82 5.83 41.39 -0.17
CA GLY A 82 6.08 42.00 1.13
C GLY A 82 5.44 41.27 2.32
N LYS A 83 4.90 40.06 2.13
CA LYS A 83 4.37 39.24 3.22
C LYS A 83 5.51 38.56 3.98
N LEU A 84 5.37 38.46 5.30
CA LEU A 84 6.33 37.71 6.12
C LEU A 84 6.26 36.22 5.75
N LYS A 85 7.42 35.62 5.47
CA LYS A 85 7.57 34.21 5.07
C LYS A 85 8.35 33.39 6.06
N ALA A 86 9.30 34.00 6.76
CA ALA A 86 10.04 33.33 7.82
C ALA A 86 10.55 34.30 8.87
N GLU A 87 10.64 33.82 10.10
CA GLU A 87 11.43 34.39 11.18
C GLU A 87 12.51 33.37 11.54
N THR A 88 13.76 33.78 11.70
CA THR A 88 14.84 32.89 12.11
C THR A 88 15.87 33.61 12.95
N ARG A 89 16.62 32.89 13.76
CA ARG A 89 17.77 33.47 14.45
C ARG A 89 19.04 33.30 13.63
N MET A 90 19.87 34.34 13.63
CA MET A 90 21.16 34.39 12.96
C MET A 90 22.28 34.44 13.97
N LEU A 91 23.40 33.77 13.69
CA LEU A 91 24.65 33.89 14.42
C LEU A 91 25.80 34.00 13.42
N ALA A 92 26.52 35.13 13.46
CA ALA A 92 27.65 35.40 12.57
C ALA A 92 27.35 35.17 11.07
N GLY A 93 26.14 35.53 10.63
CA GLY A 93 25.71 35.37 9.23
C GLY A 93 25.11 34.01 8.87
N GLN A 94 25.02 33.05 9.79
CA GLN A 94 24.40 31.75 9.56
C GLN A 94 23.07 31.62 10.31
N MET A 95 22.08 30.96 9.70
CA MET A 95 20.82 30.64 10.36
C MET A 95 21.04 29.57 11.43
N THR A 96 20.49 29.78 12.63
CA THR A 96 20.63 28.88 13.78
C THR A 96 19.48 29.08 14.76
N GLY A 97 19.16 28.07 15.56
CA GLY A 97 18.09 28.14 16.56
C GLY A 97 16.70 28.06 15.92
N PRO A 98 15.67 28.59 16.58
CA PRO A 98 14.29 28.46 16.10
C PRO A 98 14.08 29.20 14.78
N GLN A 99 13.30 28.57 13.90
CA GLN A 99 12.80 29.15 12.66
C GLN A 99 11.29 28.93 12.58
N VAL A 100 10.54 29.99 12.32
CA VAL A 100 9.09 29.92 12.06
C VAL A 100 8.86 30.22 10.59
N LEU A 101 8.08 29.39 9.90
CA LEU A 101 7.71 29.57 8.49
C LEU A 101 6.23 29.90 8.39
N PHE A 102 5.89 30.88 7.54
CA PHE A 102 4.53 31.38 7.36
C PHE A 102 3.97 31.09 5.97
N GLY A 103 2.69 30.73 5.94
CA GLY A 103 1.89 30.60 4.72
C GLY A 103 1.50 31.94 4.12
N ASP A 104 0.87 31.92 2.94
CA ASP A 104 0.46 33.16 2.26
C ASP A 104 -0.72 33.87 2.92
N ASP A 105 -1.40 33.17 3.84
CA ASP A 105 -2.43 33.65 4.76
C ASP A 105 -1.84 34.21 6.07
N GLY A 106 -0.51 34.22 6.23
CA GLY A 106 0.19 34.71 7.41
C GLY A 106 0.15 33.75 8.61
N LYS A 107 -0.45 32.57 8.47
CA LYS A 107 -0.45 31.55 9.53
C LYS A 107 0.84 30.75 9.52
N THR A 108 1.24 30.27 10.70
CA THR A 108 2.38 29.36 10.83
C THR A 108 2.15 28.05 10.07
N ARG A 109 3.17 27.60 9.36
CA ARG A 109 3.20 26.32 8.63
C ARG A 109 4.24 25.36 9.16
N ALA A 110 5.33 25.90 9.70
CA ALA A 110 6.34 25.10 10.38
C ALA A 110 7.05 25.89 11.48
N SER A 111 7.51 25.19 12.50
CA SER A 111 8.50 25.63 13.48
C SER A 111 9.64 24.62 13.45
N ASN A 112 10.84 25.05 13.10
CA ASN A 112 12.02 24.20 12.97
C ASN A 112 13.10 24.63 13.95
N THR A 113 14.00 23.71 14.28
CA THR A 113 15.28 24.05 14.90
C THR A 113 16.38 23.93 13.84
N LEU A 114 17.19 24.97 13.69
CA LEU A 114 18.31 25.02 12.76
C LEU A 114 19.66 25.00 13.49
N LEU A 115 20.65 24.37 12.87
CA LEU A 115 22.05 24.48 13.24
C LEU A 115 22.87 24.64 11.95
N GLU A 116 23.62 25.74 11.85
CA GLU A 116 24.42 26.06 10.65
C GLU A 116 23.62 25.99 9.33
N GLY A 117 22.38 26.47 9.37
CA GLY A 117 21.46 26.48 8.24
C GLY A 117 20.78 25.15 7.90
N LYS A 118 21.06 24.07 8.63
CA LYS A 118 20.41 22.76 8.46
C LYS A 118 19.40 22.49 9.57
N ARG A 119 18.36 21.70 9.31
CA ARG A 119 17.43 21.26 10.37
C ARG A 119 18.13 20.29 11.32
N GLU A 120 18.09 20.61 12.61
CA GLU A 120 18.73 19.88 13.70
C GLU A 120 17.85 19.96 14.95
N GLY A 121 17.33 18.83 15.42
CA GLY A 121 16.41 18.77 16.55
C GLY A 121 14.93 18.76 16.15
N PRO A 122 14.03 19.19 17.05
CA PRO A 122 12.59 19.10 16.84
C PRO A 122 12.10 20.05 15.74
N SER A 123 11.07 19.60 15.04
CA SER A 123 10.33 20.35 14.02
C SER A 123 8.84 20.05 14.15
N THR A 124 8.01 21.07 14.10
CA THR A 124 6.55 20.98 14.16
C THR A 124 5.95 21.57 12.90
N LEU A 125 5.09 20.80 12.21
CA LEU A 125 4.32 21.25 11.07
C LEU A 125 2.88 21.52 11.48
N PHE A 126 2.21 22.44 10.78
CA PHE A 126 0.85 22.86 11.11
C PHE A 126 -0.09 22.71 9.90
N HIS A 127 -1.32 22.29 10.16
CA HIS A 127 -2.41 22.24 9.20
C HIS A 127 -2.87 23.67 8.80
N PRO A 128 -3.65 23.82 7.71
CA PRO A 128 -4.21 25.11 7.29
C PRO A 128 -5.00 25.85 8.39
N ASP A 129 -5.69 25.13 9.26
CA ASP A 129 -6.46 25.68 10.37
C ASP A 129 -5.59 26.16 11.55
N GLY A 130 -4.32 25.75 11.62
CA GLY A 130 -3.38 26.06 12.69
C GLY A 130 -3.19 24.94 13.72
N SER A 131 -3.92 23.83 13.62
CA SER A 131 -3.67 22.63 14.43
C SER A 131 -2.33 21.97 14.05
N VAL A 132 -1.74 21.21 14.97
CA VAL A 132 -0.47 20.51 14.71
C VAL A 132 -0.70 19.36 13.73
N SER A 133 0.08 19.32 12.66
CA SER A 133 0.04 18.28 11.64
C SER A 133 1.05 17.18 11.93
N ASP A 134 2.30 17.56 12.25
CA ASP A 134 3.39 16.62 12.48
C ASP A 134 4.37 17.18 13.51
N ASN A 135 4.90 16.30 14.35
CA ASN A 135 6.10 16.53 15.14
C ASN A 135 7.16 15.56 14.65
N LEU A 136 8.29 16.12 14.25
CA LEU A 136 9.39 15.45 13.59
C LEU A 136 10.67 15.77 14.36
N PHE A 137 11.69 14.95 14.14
CA PHE A 137 13.03 15.20 14.64
C PHE A 137 14.03 15.07 13.51
N TYR A 138 14.93 16.03 13.38
CA TYR A 138 15.95 16.07 12.34
C TYR A 138 17.36 15.98 12.94
N SER A 139 18.28 15.40 12.18
CA SER A 139 19.72 15.56 12.38
C SER A 139 20.37 15.76 11.02
N GLY A 140 20.98 16.92 10.81
CA GLY A 140 21.57 17.31 9.53
C GLY A 140 20.63 17.16 8.34
N ASP A 141 19.43 17.74 8.42
CA ASP A 141 18.34 17.68 7.42
C ASP A 141 17.71 16.30 7.17
N LYS A 142 18.15 15.25 7.86
CA LYS A 142 17.55 13.91 7.78
C LYS A 142 16.66 13.66 8.98
N LEU A 143 15.51 13.01 8.77
CA LEU A 143 14.67 12.54 9.88
C LEU A 143 15.45 11.54 10.74
N ASN A 144 15.49 11.77 12.05
CA ASN A 144 16.26 10.96 12.98
C ASN A 144 15.66 11.04 14.38
N GLY A 145 14.83 10.08 14.75
CA GLY A 145 14.07 10.05 16.00
C GLY A 145 12.60 9.76 15.76
N PRO A 146 11.75 9.97 16.79
CA PRO A 146 10.32 9.76 16.67
C PRO A 146 9.68 10.77 15.71
N ALA A 147 8.68 10.32 14.98
CA ALA A 147 7.76 11.14 14.21
C ALA A 147 6.33 10.78 14.60
N THR A 148 5.51 11.80 14.85
CA THR A 148 4.08 11.63 15.12
C THR A 148 3.33 12.63 14.26
N GLY A 149 2.29 12.18 13.57
CA GLY A 149 1.38 13.06 12.85
C GLY A 149 -0.05 12.92 13.34
N TRP A 150 -0.82 13.98 13.19
CA TRP A 150 -2.20 14.10 13.64
C TRP A 150 -3.12 14.53 12.50
N TRP A 151 -4.38 14.12 12.60
CA TRP A 151 -5.48 14.71 11.85
C TRP A 151 -5.81 16.11 12.41
N PRO A 152 -6.52 16.97 11.66
CA PRO A 152 -6.87 18.31 12.13
C PRO A 152 -7.68 18.34 13.45
N ASP A 153 -8.40 17.27 13.76
CA ASP A 153 -9.14 17.08 15.02
C ASP A 153 -8.25 16.70 16.22
N GLY A 154 -6.94 16.51 16.00
CA GLY A 154 -5.96 16.14 17.02
C GLY A 154 -5.85 14.63 17.27
N LEU A 155 -6.60 13.78 16.58
CA LEU A 155 -6.41 12.33 16.66
C LEU A 155 -5.12 11.92 15.95
N THR A 156 -4.38 10.99 16.54
CA THR A 156 -3.10 10.53 15.99
C THR A 156 -3.34 9.82 14.65
N ARG A 157 -2.75 10.35 13.58
CA ARG A 157 -2.81 9.79 12.23
C ARG A 157 -1.75 8.73 12.01
N TYR A 158 -0.53 8.97 12.48
CA TYR A 158 0.54 7.98 12.42
C TYR A 158 1.59 8.21 13.51
N THR A 159 2.31 7.15 13.84
CA THR A 159 3.59 7.21 14.58
C THR A 159 4.64 6.42 13.82
N ALA A 160 5.90 6.87 13.87
CA ALA A 160 7.01 6.20 13.22
C ALA A 160 8.32 6.52 13.95
N VAL A 161 9.33 5.66 13.78
CA VAL A 161 10.70 5.91 14.24
C VAL A 161 11.62 5.98 13.03
N TRP A 162 12.38 7.07 12.94
CA TRP A 162 13.33 7.31 11.88
C TRP A 162 14.77 7.21 12.40
N LYS A 163 15.67 6.73 11.56
CA LYS A 163 17.11 6.74 11.80
C LYS A 163 17.80 7.10 10.49
N ASN A 164 18.55 8.20 10.50
CA ASN A 164 19.30 8.69 9.33
C ASN A 164 18.47 8.78 8.03
N GLY A 165 17.19 9.16 8.14
CA GLY A 165 16.27 9.31 7.01
C GLY A 165 15.56 8.03 6.57
N GLN A 166 15.71 6.93 7.30
CA GLN A 166 15.03 5.65 7.04
C GLN A 166 14.14 5.25 8.21
N LEU A 167 13.03 4.55 7.96
CA LEU A 167 12.22 3.95 9.03
C LEU A 167 13.03 2.85 9.74
N ASP A 168 13.09 2.87 11.07
CA ASP A 168 13.82 1.88 11.87
C ASP A 168 13.09 1.71 13.21
N GLY A 169 12.14 0.79 13.24
CA GLY A 169 11.22 0.54 14.36
C GLY A 169 9.78 0.35 13.92
N LEU A 170 8.86 0.42 14.88
CA LEU A 170 7.42 0.32 14.64
C LEU A 170 6.90 1.58 13.96
N SER A 171 6.15 1.40 12.88
CA SER A 171 5.32 2.42 12.25
C SER A 171 3.86 2.02 12.38
N THR A 172 3.02 2.94 12.83
CA THR A 172 1.56 2.74 12.95
C THR A 172 0.82 3.80 12.16
N GLU A 173 -0.25 3.44 11.48
CA GLU A 173 -1.20 4.36 10.86
C GLU A 173 -2.59 4.12 11.47
N ASN A 174 -3.36 5.20 11.67
CA ASN A 174 -4.72 5.14 12.18
C ASN A 174 -5.68 5.82 11.21
N PHE A 175 -6.94 5.37 11.22
CA PHE A 175 -8.04 6.05 10.55
C PHE A 175 -8.36 7.41 11.20
N PRO A 176 -9.10 8.30 10.53
CA PRO A 176 -9.63 9.52 11.15
C PRO A 176 -10.45 9.27 12.42
N SER A 177 -11.07 8.09 12.55
CA SER A 177 -11.77 7.68 13.78
C SER A 177 -10.86 7.44 14.99
N GLY A 178 -9.53 7.42 14.79
CA GLY A 178 -8.53 7.03 15.79
C GLY A 178 -8.32 5.51 15.90
N MET A 179 -9.12 4.70 15.20
CA MET A 179 -8.92 3.25 15.13
C MET A 179 -7.65 2.91 14.35
N LYS A 180 -6.91 1.89 14.81
CA LYS A 180 -5.70 1.43 14.12
C LYS A 180 -6.05 0.95 12.71
N LYS A 181 -5.29 1.39 11.71
CA LYS A 181 -5.43 1.01 10.30
C LYS A 181 -4.35 0.03 9.90
N SER A 182 -3.11 0.29 10.29
CA SER A 182 -2.00 -0.62 10.03
C SER A 182 -0.88 -0.46 11.06
N GLU A 183 -0.10 -1.52 11.21
CA GLU A 183 1.19 -1.46 11.91
C GLU A 183 2.21 -2.31 11.15
N THR A 184 3.45 -1.85 11.10
CA THR A 184 4.54 -2.55 10.42
C THR A 184 5.85 -2.19 11.09
N PHE A 185 6.69 -3.19 11.33
CA PHE A 185 8.05 -2.99 11.80
C PHE A 185 9.00 -2.80 10.61
N TYR A 186 9.94 -1.88 10.77
CA TYR A 186 10.97 -1.58 9.79
C TYR A 186 12.35 -1.73 10.41
N HIS A 187 13.32 -2.11 9.58
CA HIS A 187 14.73 -2.03 9.89
C HIS A 187 15.49 -1.46 8.69
N LEU A 188 16.20 -0.35 8.88
CA LEU A 188 16.94 0.36 7.82
C LEU A 188 16.08 0.63 6.55
N GLY A 189 14.83 1.04 6.78
CA GLY A 189 13.87 1.40 5.74
C GLY A 189 13.14 0.21 5.10
N LYS A 190 13.47 -1.02 5.49
CA LYS A 190 12.83 -2.24 4.96
C LYS A 190 11.87 -2.84 5.96
N LYS A 191 10.74 -3.38 5.51
CA LYS A 191 9.81 -4.16 6.34
C LYS A 191 10.52 -5.38 6.92
N GLU A 192 10.32 -5.60 8.22
CA GLU A 192 10.91 -6.69 8.99
C GLU A 192 9.91 -7.12 10.06
N GLY A 193 9.71 -8.42 10.26
CA GLY A 193 8.77 -8.94 11.25
C GLY A 193 7.29 -8.90 10.80
N ILE A 194 6.37 -8.77 11.74
CA ILE A 194 4.93 -8.86 11.47
C ILE A 194 4.34 -7.50 11.09
N ALA A 195 3.61 -7.47 9.98
CA ALA A 195 2.74 -6.38 9.59
C ALA A 195 1.27 -6.79 9.77
N ARG A 196 0.42 -5.86 10.20
CA ARG A 196 -1.03 -6.08 10.36
C ARG A 196 -1.82 -4.93 9.77
N SER A 197 -3.02 -5.23 9.31
CA SER A 197 -3.99 -4.25 8.84
C SER A 197 -5.38 -4.51 9.41
N TRP A 198 -6.15 -3.44 9.62
CA TRP A 198 -7.51 -3.49 10.14
C TRP A 198 -8.43 -2.62 9.29
N ASP A 199 -9.73 -2.91 9.34
CA ASP A 199 -10.76 -2.01 8.79
C ASP A 199 -11.14 -0.89 9.78
N GLU A 200 -12.01 0.03 9.35
CA GLU A 200 -12.47 1.17 10.17
C GLU A 200 -13.26 0.75 11.42
N LYS A 201 -13.75 -0.49 11.48
CA LYS A 201 -14.45 -1.06 12.64
C LYS A 201 -13.49 -1.74 13.61
N GLY A 202 -12.20 -1.80 13.29
CA GLY A 202 -11.17 -2.46 14.10
C GLY A 202 -11.07 -3.97 13.88
N ILE A 203 -11.69 -4.50 12.82
CA ILE A 203 -11.60 -5.90 12.45
C ILE A 203 -10.24 -6.14 11.79
N LEU A 204 -9.46 -7.09 12.31
CA LEU A 204 -8.19 -7.49 11.73
C LEU A 204 -8.45 -8.11 10.34
N LEU A 205 -7.80 -7.59 9.31
CA LEU A 205 -7.96 -8.05 7.92
C LEU A 205 -6.82 -8.97 7.52
N THR A 206 -5.58 -8.55 7.77
CA THR A 206 -4.38 -9.29 7.39
C THR A 206 -3.32 -9.28 8.47
N GLU A 207 -2.55 -10.37 8.53
CA GLU A 207 -1.28 -10.47 9.23
C GLU A 207 -0.24 -11.08 8.29
N GLU A 208 0.89 -10.39 8.11
CA GLU A 208 1.89 -10.72 7.10
C GLU A 208 3.28 -10.80 7.75
N SER A 209 4.03 -11.86 7.45
CA SER A 209 5.41 -12.01 7.91
C SER A 209 6.39 -11.47 6.85
N TRP A 210 7.24 -10.53 7.25
CA TRP A 210 8.19 -9.83 6.38
C TRP A 210 9.62 -10.03 6.86
N LYS A 211 10.56 -10.08 5.92
CA LYS A 211 12.00 -10.07 6.14
C LYS A 211 12.68 -9.34 4.99
N ASN A 212 13.38 -8.25 5.29
CA ASN A 212 14.05 -7.41 4.28
C ASN A 212 13.16 -7.06 3.06
N ASP A 213 11.96 -6.52 3.29
CA ASP A 213 10.97 -6.18 2.24
C ASP A 213 10.43 -7.36 1.42
N CYS A 214 10.67 -8.60 1.85
CA CYS A 214 10.12 -9.80 1.23
C CYS A 214 9.17 -10.51 2.19
N LEU A 215 8.04 -11.01 1.69
CA LEU A 215 7.21 -11.95 2.46
C LEU A 215 8.02 -13.22 2.76
N ASP A 216 8.15 -13.54 4.05
CA ASP A 216 8.94 -14.68 4.53
C ASP A 216 8.28 -15.19 5.82
N GLY A 217 7.57 -16.30 5.71
CA GLY A 217 6.68 -16.81 6.75
C GLY A 217 5.21 -16.87 6.29
N GLN A 218 4.28 -16.78 7.23
CA GLN A 218 2.85 -16.94 6.94
C GLN A 218 2.18 -15.60 6.68
N VAL A 219 1.33 -15.55 5.65
CA VAL A 219 0.30 -14.53 5.45
C VAL A 219 -1.04 -15.12 5.87
N ARG A 220 -1.75 -14.40 6.72
CA ARG A 220 -3.07 -14.75 7.24
C ARG A 220 -4.05 -13.68 6.84
N GLU A 221 -5.19 -14.09 6.30
CA GLU A 221 -6.35 -13.23 6.10
C GLU A 221 -7.46 -13.70 7.02
N PHE A 222 -8.31 -12.79 7.47
CA PHE A 222 -9.32 -13.10 8.48
C PHE A 222 -10.73 -12.74 8.01
N TYR A 223 -11.70 -13.45 8.57
CA TYR A 223 -13.12 -13.10 8.53
C TYR A 223 -13.45 -12.01 9.57
N PRO A 224 -14.62 -11.34 9.44
CA PRO A 224 -15.08 -10.35 10.41
C PRO A 224 -15.14 -10.81 11.88
N ASP A 225 -15.32 -12.11 12.11
CA ASP A 225 -15.35 -12.72 13.45
C ASP A 225 -13.94 -13.07 14.00
N GLY A 226 -12.89 -12.76 13.25
CA GLY A 226 -11.50 -13.01 13.60
C GLY A 226 -10.99 -14.41 13.27
N LYS A 227 -11.82 -15.29 12.68
CA LYS A 227 -11.35 -16.61 12.23
C LYS A 227 -10.48 -16.48 10.98
N PRO A 228 -9.47 -17.35 10.80
CA PRO A 228 -8.66 -17.34 9.59
C PRO A 228 -9.53 -17.69 8.38
N ARG A 229 -9.44 -16.87 7.34
CA ARG A 229 -10.00 -17.10 6.00
C ARG A 229 -9.01 -17.83 5.12
N THR A 230 -7.75 -17.40 5.14
CA THR A 230 -6.65 -18.05 4.39
C THR A 230 -5.37 -18.05 5.19
N LEU A 231 -4.57 -19.09 4.96
CA LEU A 231 -3.23 -19.28 5.49
C LEU A 231 -2.32 -19.59 4.29
N THR A 232 -1.48 -18.63 3.90
CA THR A 232 -0.59 -18.76 2.74
C THR A 232 0.87 -18.64 3.18
N PRO A 233 1.69 -19.68 3.04
CA PRO A 233 3.10 -19.61 3.40
C PRO A 233 3.92 -19.01 2.26
N TYR A 234 4.88 -18.18 2.61
CA TYR A 234 5.83 -17.54 1.71
C TYR A 234 7.27 -17.84 2.16
N LEU A 235 8.15 -17.95 1.17
CA LEU A 235 9.59 -18.00 1.35
C LEU A 235 10.23 -17.07 0.32
N ALA A 236 10.98 -16.07 0.78
CA ALA A 236 11.64 -15.07 -0.07
C ALA A 236 10.71 -14.46 -1.15
N GLY A 237 9.50 -14.06 -0.74
CA GLY A 237 8.50 -13.41 -1.58
C GLY A 237 7.67 -14.33 -2.47
N LYS A 238 7.91 -15.66 -2.45
CA LYS A 238 7.14 -16.63 -3.25
C LYS A 238 6.33 -17.55 -2.36
N LYS A 239 5.09 -17.88 -2.77
CA LYS A 239 4.29 -18.89 -2.07
C LYS A 239 5.05 -20.22 -2.01
N ASN A 240 5.24 -20.77 -0.82
CA ASN A 240 6.01 -21.99 -0.63
C ASN A 240 5.61 -22.73 0.65
N GLY A 241 5.07 -23.94 0.52
CA GLY A 241 4.54 -24.77 1.61
C GLY A 241 3.03 -24.96 1.51
N ARG A 242 2.46 -25.50 2.59
CA ARG A 242 1.04 -25.84 2.69
C ARG A 242 0.14 -24.59 2.79
N TYR A 243 -0.76 -24.46 1.82
CA TYR A 243 -1.82 -23.46 1.79
C TYR A 243 -3.13 -24.04 2.34
N GLU A 244 -3.88 -23.22 3.08
CA GLU A 244 -5.21 -23.56 3.57
C GLU A 244 -6.17 -22.37 3.42
N SER A 245 -7.43 -22.65 3.13
CA SER A 245 -8.55 -21.71 3.25
C SER A 245 -9.69 -22.35 4.03
N PHE A 246 -10.48 -21.52 4.68
CA PHE A 246 -11.54 -21.94 5.57
C PHE A 246 -12.85 -21.27 5.17
N ASN A 247 -13.97 -21.88 5.53
CA ASN A 247 -15.29 -21.27 5.46
C ASN A 247 -15.51 -20.29 6.63
N PRO A 248 -16.54 -19.42 6.58
CA PRO A 248 -16.84 -18.48 7.68
C PRO A 248 -17.10 -19.14 9.04
N ASP A 249 -17.56 -20.40 9.06
CA ASP A 249 -17.75 -21.14 10.30
C ASP A 249 -16.42 -21.64 10.91
N GLY A 250 -15.31 -21.59 10.16
CA GLY A 250 -13.98 -22.05 10.53
C GLY A 250 -13.62 -23.44 10.02
N THR A 251 -14.52 -24.11 9.29
CA THR A 251 -14.24 -25.43 8.68
C THR A 251 -13.26 -25.30 7.53
N LEU A 252 -12.35 -26.26 7.37
CA LEU A 252 -11.39 -26.28 6.27
C LEU A 252 -12.14 -26.39 4.94
N ALA A 253 -11.94 -25.44 4.04
CA ALA A 253 -12.59 -25.38 2.73
C ALA A 253 -11.67 -25.92 1.64
N THR A 254 -10.41 -25.50 1.63
CA THR A 254 -9.42 -25.92 0.63
C THR A 254 -8.04 -26.08 1.27
N SER A 255 -7.28 -27.08 0.83
CA SER A 255 -5.87 -27.20 1.18
C SER A 255 -5.04 -27.61 -0.03
N GLY A 256 -3.80 -27.16 -0.12
CA GLY A 256 -2.87 -27.58 -1.18
C GLY A 256 -1.42 -27.24 -0.84
N GLU A 257 -0.51 -27.48 -1.77
CA GLU A 257 0.91 -27.19 -1.60
C GLU A 257 1.43 -26.28 -2.71
N PHE A 258 2.13 -25.22 -2.31
CA PHE A 258 2.87 -24.36 -3.22
C PHE A 258 4.36 -24.71 -3.17
N GLN A 259 5.00 -24.73 -4.34
CA GLN A 259 6.44 -24.79 -4.49
C GLN A 259 6.90 -23.68 -5.42
N ASN A 260 7.79 -22.80 -4.93
CA ASN A 260 8.35 -21.70 -5.71
C ASN A 260 7.32 -20.81 -6.42
N GLY A 261 6.20 -20.53 -5.75
CA GLY A 261 5.11 -19.69 -6.26
C GLY A 261 4.13 -20.42 -7.18
N LYS A 262 4.34 -21.71 -7.44
CA LYS A 262 3.45 -22.53 -8.24
C LYS A 262 2.77 -23.57 -7.39
N LEU A 263 1.51 -23.78 -7.64
CA LEU A 263 0.74 -24.89 -7.11
C LEU A 263 1.17 -26.16 -7.87
N ASP A 264 1.68 -27.13 -7.14
CA ASP A 264 2.19 -28.39 -7.68
C ASP A 264 1.84 -29.51 -6.71
N GLY A 265 1.13 -30.53 -7.17
CA GLY A 265 0.55 -31.57 -6.33
C GLY A 265 -0.97 -31.43 -6.10
N PRO A 266 -1.53 -32.14 -5.10
CA PRO A 266 -2.97 -32.17 -4.87
C PRO A 266 -3.47 -30.87 -4.20
N ILE A 267 -4.55 -30.31 -4.73
CA ILE A 267 -5.48 -29.47 -3.99
C ILE A 267 -6.64 -30.35 -3.55
N THR A 268 -6.97 -30.30 -2.26
CA THR A 268 -8.19 -30.90 -1.71
C THR A 268 -9.22 -29.83 -1.40
N LEU A 269 -10.41 -29.96 -1.96
CA LEU A 269 -11.61 -29.21 -1.56
C LEU A 269 -12.40 -30.08 -0.59
N HIS A 270 -13.06 -29.46 0.38
CA HIS A 270 -13.80 -30.15 1.42
C HIS A 270 -15.28 -29.76 1.40
N TYR A 271 -16.13 -30.69 1.82
CA TYR A 271 -17.51 -30.42 2.18
C TYR A 271 -17.58 -29.45 3.38
N PRO A 272 -18.72 -28.78 3.61
CA PRO A 272 -18.94 -27.98 4.83
C PRO A 272 -18.72 -28.77 6.13
N ALA A 273 -19.00 -30.08 6.12
CA ALA A 273 -18.73 -30.98 7.25
C ALA A 273 -17.24 -31.36 7.42
N GLY A 274 -16.36 -30.90 6.53
CA GLY A 274 -14.91 -31.09 6.58
C GLY A 274 -14.37 -32.34 5.86
N ALA A 275 -15.24 -33.25 5.39
CA ALA A 275 -14.80 -34.39 4.59
C ALA A 275 -14.28 -33.95 3.21
N PRO A 276 -13.27 -34.61 2.61
CA PRO A 276 -12.82 -34.31 1.25
C PRO A 276 -13.94 -34.50 0.22
N PHE A 277 -14.17 -33.49 -0.62
CA PHE A 277 -15.10 -33.52 -1.75
C PHE A 277 -14.37 -33.73 -3.08
N ALA A 278 -13.25 -33.06 -3.29
CA ALA A 278 -12.49 -33.16 -4.53
C ALA A 278 -10.99 -33.13 -4.25
N GLU A 279 -10.25 -33.95 -4.98
CA GLU A 279 -8.79 -33.92 -5.02
C GLU A 279 -8.34 -33.64 -6.44
N CYS A 280 -7.89 -32.42 -6.67
CA CYS A 280 -7.47 -31.86 -7.95
C CYS A 280 -5.94 -31.91 -8.04
N ARG A 281 -5.38 -32.47 -9.11
CA ARG A 281 -3.92 -32.53 -9.32
C ARG A 281 -3.47 -31.35 -10.15
N TYR A 282 -2.53 -30.57 -9.63
CA TYR A 282 -1.90 -29.49 -10.36
C TYR A 282 -0.46 -29.79 -10.68
N GLN A 283 -0.01 -29.35 -11.86
CA GLN A 283 1.38 -29.33 -12.25
C GLN A 283 1.73 -27.92 -12.73
N GLY A 284 2.55 -27.20 -11.97
CA GLY A 284 2.99 -25.86 -12.32
C GLY A 284 1.84 -24.86 -12.58
N ASN A 285 0.84 -24.82 -11.68
CA ASN A 285 -0.43 -24.07 -11.79
C ASN A 285 -1.45 -24.59 -12.80
N GLN A 286 -1.16 -25.64 -13.58
CA GLN A 286 -2.12 -26.23 -14.51
C GLN A 286 -2.84 -27.39 -13.85
N LEU A 287 -4.18 -27.36 -13.82
CA LEU A 287 -4.98 -28.51 -13.42
C LEU A 287 -4.76 -29.61 -14.45
N THR A 288 -4.41 -30.82 -14.00
CA THR A 288 -4.13 -31.98 -14.87
C THR A 288 -5.22 -33.03 -14.79
N GLY A 289 -6.09 -32.96 -13.78
CA GLY A 289 -7.19 -33.88 -13.55
C GLY A 289 -7.48 -33.99 -12.07
N GLY A 290 -8.29 -34.96 -11.68
CA GLY A 290 -8.63 -35.15 -10.28
C GLY A 290 -9.68 -36.21 -10.05
N ARG A 291 -10.11 -36.32 -8.80
CA ARG A 291 -11.22 -37.17 -8.40
C ARG A 291 -12.21 -36.41 -7.52
N LEU A 292 -13.46 -36.81 -7.61
CA LEU A 292 -14.54 -36.40 -6.72
C LEU A 292 -14.83 -37.55 -5.76
N LEU A 293 -15.20 -37.21 -4.54
CA LEU A 293 -15.44 -38.14 -3.45
C LEU A 293 -16.82 -37.92 -2.86
N TYR A 294 -17.47 -39.00 -2.46
CA TYR A 294 -18.64 -38.98 -1.59
C TYR A 294 -18.24 -38.55 -0.17
N PRO A 295 -19.19 -38.11 0.68
CA PRO A 295 -18.90 -37.78 2.08
C PRO A 295 -18.30 -38.94 2.90
N ASP A 296 -18.55 -40.20 2.51
CA ASP A 296 -17.99 -41.40 3.13
C ASP A 296 -16.57 -41.75 2.59
N GLY A 297 -16.03 -40.95 1.68
CA GLY A 297 -14.71 -41.13 1.08
C GLY A 297 -14.67 -42.07 -0.13
N LYS A 298 -15.80 -42.66 -0.55
CA LYS A 298 -15.86 -43.44 -1.80
C LYS A 298 -15.69 -42.53 -3.01
N VAL A 299 -15.19 -43.09 -4.11
CA VAL A 299 -15.01 -42.35 -5.36
C VAL A 299 -16.38 -42.05 -5.98
N LEU A 300 -16.72 -40.77 -6.05
CA LEU A 300 -17.86 -40.27 -6.84
C LEU A 300 -17.49 -40.15 -8.31
N GLY A 301 -16.25 -39.74 -8.61
CA GLY A 301 -15.85 -39.62 -9.99
C GLY A 301 -14.39 -39.28 -10.21
N GLN A 302 -14.00 -39.26 -11.47
CA GLN A 302 -12.67 -38.91 -11.94
C GLN A 302 -12.77 -38.03 -13.17
N PHE A 303 -11.86 -37.07 -13.30
CA PHE A 303 -11.82 -36.17 -14.43
C PHE A 303 -10.40 -35.89 -14.92
N GLY A 304 -10.29 -35.52 -16.19
CA GLY A 304 -9.04 -35.24 -16.89
C GLY A 304 -8.58 -36.39 -17.80
N PRO A 305 -7.45 -36.23 -18.52
CA PRO A 305 -6.57 -35.06 -18.53
C PRO A 305 -7.24 -33.75 -18.99
N ILE A 306 -6.68 -32.62 -18.58
CA ILE A 306 -7.12 -31.32 -19.07
C ILE A 306 -6.41 -31.02 -20.40
N LEU A 307 -7.17 -30.64 -21.43
CA LEU A 307 -6.71 -30.40 -22.80
C LEU A 307 -6.70 -28.90 -23.13
N GLY A 308 -5.64 -28.49 -23.82
CA GLY A 308 -5.47 -27.14 -24.34
C GLY A 308 -5.27 -26.06 -23.26
N THR A 309 -5.02 -24.83 -23.69
CA THR A 309 -4.81 -23.68 -22.79
C THR A 309 -6.10 -23.15 -22.15
N GLU A 310 -7.27 -23.58 -22.65
CA GLU A 310 -8.59 -23.19 -22.13
C GLU A 310 -9.10 -24.11 -21.01
N GLY A 311 -8.37 -25.17 -20.66
CA GLY A 311 -8.72 -26.00 -19.51
C GLY A 311 -9.86 -27.00 -19.74
N LYS A 312 -10.05 -27.49 -20.97
CA LYS A 312 -11.16 -28.42 -21.28
C LYS A 312 -10.89 -29.80 -20.69
N VAL A 313 -11.78 -30.30 -19.84
CA VAL A 313 -11.69 -31.66 -19.31
C VAL A 313 -11.88 -32.67 -20.46
N SER A 314 -10.90 -33.54 -20.73
CA SER A 314 -11.03 -34.55 -21.81
C SER A 314 -12.09 -35.59 -21.51
N SER A 315 -12.22 -35.93 -20.23
CA SER A 315 -13.10 -36.99 -19.75
C SER A 315 -13.54 -36.74 -18.32
N LEU A 316 -14.82 -37.01 -18.05
CA LEU A 316 -15.43 -37.09 -16.73
C LEU A 316 -16.09 -38.46 -16.63
N LEU A 317 -15.89 -39.14 -15.50
CA LEU A 317 -16.61 -40.36 -15.14
C LEU A 317 -17.18 -40.15 -13.74
N LEU A 318 -18.49 -40.21 -13.61
CA LEU A 318 -19.20 -40.27 -12.34
C LEU A 318 -19.71 -41.70 -12.12
N GLN A 319 -19.68 -42.14 -10.87
CA GLN A 319 -20.02 -43.50 -10.45
C GLN A 319 -20.95 -43.46 -9.25
N TYR A 320 -21.82 -44.48 -9.16
CA TYR A 320 -22.59 -44.75 -7.96
C TYR A 320 -21.70 -45.24 -6.81
N PRO A 321 -22.19 -45.25 -5.54
CA PRO A 321 -21.40 -45.73 -4.41
C PRO A 321 -20.99 -47.21 -4.48
N ASP A 322 -21.61 -48.01 -5.36
CA ASP A 322 -21.26 -49.40 -5.66
C ASP A 322 -20.21 -49.54 -6.79
N GLY A 323 -19.76 -48.42 -7.37
CA GLY A 323 -18.77 -48.35 -8.44
C GLY A 323 -19.33 -48.49 -9.86
N LYS A 324 -20.64 -48.70 -10.02
CA LYS A 324 -21.26 -48.73 -11.35
C LYS A 324 -21.22 -47.33 -12.00
N PRO A 325 -21.10 -47.25 -13.34
CA PRO A 325 -21.13 -45.96 -14.02
C PRO A 325 -22.47 -45.27 -13.76
N LEU A 326 -22.40 -44.00 -13.41
CA LEU A 326 -23.54 -43.11 -13.25
C LEU A 326 -23.65 -42.24 -14.51
N SER A 327 -22.52 -41.64 -14.91
CA SER A 327 -22.42 -40.86 -16.15
C SER A 327 -20.99 -40.71 -16.63
N THR A 328 -20.83 -40.48 -17.93
CA THR A 328 -19.55 -40.14 -18.54
C THR A 328 -19.72 -38.97 -19.49
N ALA A 329 -18.75 -38.06 -19.49
CA ALA A 329 -18.57 -37.08 -20.56
C ALA A 329 -17.20 -37.30 -21.20
N GLN A 330 -17.13 -37.29 -22.53
CA GLN A 330 -15.87 -37.39 -23.26
C GLN A 330 -15.80 -36.32 -24.34
N PHE A 331 -14.80 -35.44 -24.26
CA PHE A 331 -14.56 -34.38 -25.23
C PHE A 331 -13.65 -34.90 -26.35
N ASP A 332 -14.13 -34.79 -27.58
CA ASP A 332 -13.36 -35.06 -28.79
C ASP A 332 -12.81 -33.75 -29.36
N ALA A 333 -11.48 -33.60 -29.27
CA ALA A 333 -10.78 -32.42 -29.77
C ALA A 333 -10.85 -32.27 -31.30
N ALA A 334 -11.02 -33.36 -32.06
CA ALA A 334 -11.07 -33.32 -33.52
C ALA A 334 -12.42 -32.78 -34.03
N SER A 335 -13.52 -33.20 -33.41
CA SER A 335 -14.87 -32.75 -33.77
C SER A 335 -15.36 -31.55 -32.97
N GLY A 336 -14.71 -31.21 -31.85
CA GLY A 336 -15.16 -30.17 -30.93
C GLY A 336 -16.46 -30.52 -30.21
N LYS A 337 -16.81 -31.81 -30.12
CA LYS A 337 -18.05 -32.30 -29.49
C LYS A 337 -17.75 -33.01 -28.18
N THR A 338 -18.69 -32.93 -27.25
CA THR A 338 -18.70 -33.73 -26.02
C THR A 338 -19.79 -34.78 -26.12
N GLN A 339 -19.41 -36.05 -25.93
CA GLN A 339 -20.35 -37.16 -25.83
C GLN A 339 -20.69 -37.44 -24.37
N TRP A 340 -21.97 -37.39 -24.04
CA TRP A 340 -22.52 -37.68 -22.72
C TRP A 340 -23.23 -39.03 -22.75
N LYS A 341 -23.00 -39.86 -21.73
CA LYS A 341 -23.72 -41.12 -21.52
C LYS A 341 -24.12 -41.23 -20.05
N GLY A 342 -25.34 -41.67 -19.79
CA GLY A 342 -25.87 -41.86 -18.44
C GLY A 342 -26.39 -43.28 -18.25
N TRP A 343 -26.41 -43.75 -17.01
CA TRP A 343 -26.91 -45.06 -16.62
C TRP A 343 -27.77 -44.98 -15.36
N ASN A 344 -28.80 -45.81 -15.28
CA ASN A 344 -29.61 -46.00 -14.08
C ASN A 344 -28.84 -46.81 -13.01
N PRO A 345 -29.29 -46.81 -11.73
CA PRO A 345 -28.64 -47.59 -10.66
C PRO A 345 -28.61 -49.11 -10.92
N ASP A 346 -29.54 -49.64 -11.71
CA ASP A 346 -29.58 -51.05 -12.13
C ASP A 346 -28.58 -51.37 -13.25
N GLY A 347 -27.89 -50.36 -13.80
CA GLY A 347 -26.93 -50.47 -14.89
C GLY A 347 -27.55 -50.35 -16.30
N SER A 348 -28.87 -50.19 -16.41
CA SER A 348 -29.51 -49.93 -17.71
C SER A 348 -29.16 -48.53 -18.25
N PRO A 349 -29.00 -48.35 -19.57
CA PRO A 349 -28.70 -47.04 -20.15
C PRO A 349 -29.82 -46.02 -19.87
N LEU A 350 -29.46 -44.86 -19.33
CA LEU A 350 -30.36 -43.70 -19.20
C LEU A 350 -30.48 -42.94 -20.52
N GLY A 351 -29.39 -42.85 -21.27
CA GLY A 351 -29.34 -42.22 -22.59
C GLY A 351 -27.93 -41.85 -23.05
N GLN A 352 -27.84 -41.37 -24.29
CA GLN A 352 -26.63 -40.75 -24.85
C GLN A 352 -27.00 -39.43 -25.54
N ALA A 353 -26.14 -38.41 -25.40
CA ALA A 353 -26.28 -37.13 -26.08
C ALA A 353 -24.92 -36.64 -26.60
N ASP A 354 -24.87 -36.23 -27.86
CA ASP A 354 -23.67 -35.66 -28.47
C ASP A 354 -23.89 -34.15 -28.67
N VAL A 355 -23.15 -33.33 -27.93
CA VAL A 355 -23.32 -31.87 -27.95
C VAL A 355 -22.11 -31.21 -28.59
N SER A 356 -22.36 -30.32 -29.56
CA SER A 356 -21.34 -29.40 -30.05
C SER A 356 -20.97 -28.41 -28.94
N SER A 357 -19.80 -28.59 -28.34
CA SER A 357 -19.37 -27.80 -27.18
C SER A 357 -18.18 -26.93 -27.54
N THR A 358 -18.35 -25.61 -27.60
CA THR A 358 -17.22 -24.68 -27.67
C THR A 358 -16.47 -24.56 -26.33
N SER A 359 -17.08 -25.00 -25.22
CA SER A 359 -16.43 -25.13 -23.90
C SER A 359 -17.23 -26.07 -22.97
N LEU A 360 -16.58 -26.58 -21.91
CA LEU A 360 -17.25 -27.06 -20.68
C LEU A 360 -17.42 -25.90 -19.66
N SER A 361 -17.48 -24.65 -20.15
CA SER A 361 -17.57 -23.41 -19.36
C SER A 361 -18.99 -22.80 -19.47
N PRO A 362 -19.38 -21.85 -18.59
CA PRO A 362 -20.77 -21.57 -18.31
C PRO A 362 -21.40 -20.72 -19.43
N SER A 363 -22.10 -21.37 -20.36
CA SER A 363 -23.23 -20.71 -21.01
C SER A 363 -24.47 -20.91 -20.14
N SER A 364 -25.19 -19.82 -19.88
CA SER A 364 -26.45 -19.74 -19.16
C SER A 364 -27.64 -20.25 -19.98
N ALA A 365 -27.41 -21.19 -20.90
CA ALA A 365 -28.47 -21.79 -21.68
C ALA A 365 -29.22 -22.78 -20.78
N ASP A 366 -30.28 -22.26 -20.17
CA ASP A 366 -31.21 -23.03 -19.37
C ASP A 366 -32.05 -23.92 -20.30
N ASN A 367 -31.57 -25.12 -20.62
CA ASN A 367 -32.36 -26.15 -21.31
C ASN A 367 -33.41 -26.79 -20.36
N SER A 368 -33.84 -26.08 -19.31
CA SER A 368 -34.75 -26.54 -18.26
C SER A 368 -36.14 -26.98 -18.75
N SER A 369 -36.46 -26.69 -20.01
CA SER A 369 -37.74 -27.02 -20.63
C SER A 369 -37.71 -28.21 -21.60
N ASP A 370 -36.56 -28.85 -21.86
CA ASP A 370 -36.51 -30.06 -22.72
C ASP A 370 -36.98 -31.30 -21.93
N PRO A 371 -38.16 -31.87 -22.23
CA PRO A 371 -38.67 -33.03 -21.52
C PRO A 371 -37.80 -34.28 -21.67
N ARG A 372 -36.92 -34.34 -22.68
CA ARG A 372 -35.97 -35.45 -22.89
C ARG A 372 -34.84 -35.47 -21.86
N LEU A 373 -34.59 -34.34 -21.20
CA LEU A 373 -33.56 -34.20 -20.16
C LEU A 373 -34.09 -34.44 -18.75
N ALA A 374 -35.42 -34.60 -18.58
CA ALA A 374 -36.03 -34.82 -17.27
C ALA A 374 -35.43 -36.00 -16.47
N PRO A 375 -35.10 -37.16 -17.08
CA PRO A 375 -34.47 -38.27 -16.36
C PRO A 375 -33.06 -37.92 -15.83
N TRP A 376 -32.29 -37.17 -16.62
CA TRP A 376 -30.95 -36.70 -16.23
C TRP A 376 -31.01 -35.66 -15.12
N LYS A 377 -32.02 -34.79 -15.14
CA LYS A 377 -32.26 -33.80 -14.09
C LYS A 377 -32.60 -34.46 -12.76
N ALA A 378 -33.50 -35.45 -12.77
CA ALA A 378 -33.83 -36.22 -11.59
C ALA A 378 -32.61 -36.96 -11.02
N GLN A 379 -31.75 -37.50 -11.89
CA GLN A 379 -30.49 -38.14 -11.48
C GLN A 379 -29.51 -37.13 -10.84
N GLN A 380 -29.36 -35.94 -11.41
CA GLN A 380 -28.55 -34.85 -10.85
C GLN A 380 -29.07 -34.41 -9.48
N GLU A 381 -30.37 -34.12 -9.37
CA GLU A 381 -30.98 -33.69 -8.10
C GLU A 381 -30.82 -34.77 -7.02
N SER A 382 -31.03 -36.05 -7.37
CA SER A 382 -30.82 -37.17 -6.44
C SER A 382 -29.36 -37.28 -6.00
N LEU A 383 -28.40 -37.06 -6.89
CA LEU A 383 -26.98 -37.09 -6.56
C LEU A 383 -26.60 -35.93 -5.64
N GLU A 384 -27.03 -34.71 -5.95
CA GLU A 384 -26.76 -33.51 -5.15
C GLU A 384 -27.39 -33.61 -3.75
N GLN A 385 -28.59 -34.18 -3.64
CA GLN A 385 -29.20 -34.51 -2.35
C GLN A 385 -28.38 -35.54 -1.58
N GLN A 386 -27.87 -36.58 -2.25
CA GLN A 386 -27.07 -37.62 -1.61
C GLN A 386 -25.74 -37.09 -1.07
N ILE A 387 -25.07 -36.20 -1.81
CA ILE A 387 -23.79 -35.61 -1.38
C ILE A 387 -23.96 -34.36 -0.52
N GLY A 388 -25.17 -33.82 -0.41
CA GLY A 388 -25.47 -32.62 0.37
C GLY A 388 -24.84 -31.35 -0.18
N LEU A 389 -24.54 -31.30 -1.48
CA LEU A 389 -23.88 -30.18 -2.15
C LEU A 389 -24.29 -30.14 -3.63
N SER A 390 -24.49 -28.94 -4.19
CA SER A 390 -24.68 -28.81 -5.63
C SER A 390 -23.35 -28.93 -6.37
N LEU A 391 -23.32 -29.72 -7.45
CA LEU A 391 -22.10 -29.88 -8.23
C LEU A 391 -21.83 -28.61 -9.03
N PRO A 392 -20.55 -28.16 -9.11
CA PRO A 392 -20.18 -27.09 -10.03
C PRO A 392 -20.61 -27.42 -11.48
N PRO A 393 -20.93 -26.40 -12.31
CA PRO A 393 -21.44 -26.61 -13.66
C PRO A 393 -20.59 -27.53 -14.54
N GLU A 394 -19.28 -27.52 -14.35
CA GLU A 394 -18.29 -28.37 -15.02
C GLU A 394 -18.37 -29.87 -14.66
N PHE A 395 -19.04 -30.22 -13.58
CA PHE A 395 -19.27 -31.60 -13.13
C PHE A 395 -20.75 -32.03 -13.23
N ASN A 396 -21.58 -31.21 -13.88
CA ASN A 396 -23.02 -31.48 -14.01
C ASN A 396 -23.26 -32.67 -14.96
N LEU A 397 -24.26 -33.49 -14.64
CA LEU A 397 -24.68 -34.64 -15.45
C LEU A 397 -25.47 -34.24 -16.69
N LEU A 398 -26.02 -33.03 -16.73
CA LEU A 398 -26.90 -32.57 -17.81
C LEU A 398 -26.09 -32.23 -19.09
N PRO A 399 -26.39 -32.86 -20.24
CA PRO A 399 -25.90 -32.37 -21.52
C PRO A 399 -26.54 -31.00 -21.78
N LYS A 400 -25.71 -29.96 -21.89
CA LYS A 400 -26.12 -28.56 -22.12
C LYS A 400 -26.35 -28.25 -23.59
#